data_AF-A0A9D7EE61-F1
#
_entry.id   AF-A0A9D7EE61-F1
#
_cell.length_a   1.000
_cell.length_b   1.000
_cell.length_c   1.000
_cell.angle_alpha   90.00
_cell.angle_beta   90.00
_cell.angle_gamma   90.00
#
_symmetry.space_group_name_H-M   'P 1'
#
loop_
_entity.id
_entity.type
_entity.pdbx_description
1 polymer ?
#
loop_
_entity_poly.entity_id
_entity_poly.type
_entity_poly.pdbx_seq_one_letter_code
_entity_poly.pdbx_strand_id
1 'polypeptide(L)'
;MKKLIRYVKAWKYFRDVPISSFYLEMRTAKYADGESSIIYSIDVKNVLRNILNGGLARMQDPTGIGGYIYPCKTELKHEDALSKLETAVIRAEKAREAEEAGRVVDAFDWSNKLYYYEYPKY
;
A
#
# COMPACT_ATOMS: atom_id res chain seq x y z
N MET A 1 -2.63 -10.51 8.72
CA MET A 1 -2.12 -9.16 9.06
C MET A 1 -0.61 -8.97 8.82
N LYS A 2 0.32 -9.58 9.59
CA LYS A 2 1.78 -9.31 9.50
C LYS A 2 2.37 -9.41 8.08
N LYS A 3 1.93 -10.39 7.27
CA LYS A 3 2.37 -10.54 5.87
C LYS A 3 1.88 -9.40 4.97
N LEU A 4 0.65 -8.92 5.14
CA LEU A 4 0.10 -7.80 4.35
C LEU A 4 0.93 -6.51 4.57
N ILE A 5 1.28 -6.23 5.82
CA ILE A 5 2.18 -5.12 6.17
C ILE A 5 3.53 -5.24 5.44
N ARG A 6 4.10 -6.46 5.37
CA ARG A 6 5.37 -6.69 4.66
C ARG A 6 5.23 -6.42 3.16
N TYR A 7 4.14 -6.82 2.53
CA TYR A 7 3.88 -6.50 1.13
C TYR A 7 3.77 -4.98 0.89
N VAL A 8 3.04 -4.24 1.73
CA VAL A 8 2.92 -2.78 1.59
C VAL A 8 4.28 -2.09 1.83
N LYS A 9 5.05 -2.52 2.83
CA LYS A 9 6.40 -1.99 3.09
C LYS A 9 7.39 -2.35 1.99
N ALA A 10 7.25 -3.51 1.35
CA ALA A 10 8.11 -3.91 0.24
C ALA A 10 7.90 -3.00 -0.98
N TRP A 11 6.64 -2.67 -1.31
CA TRP A 11 6.36 -1.66 -2.34
C TRP A 11 7.08 -0.34 -2.04
N LYS A 12 6.90 0.17 -0.81
CA LYS A 12 7.56 1.40 -0.36
C LYS A 12 9.09 1.33 -0.46
N TYR A 13 9.68 0.19 -0.11
CA TYR A 13 11.13 -0.03 -0.17
C TYR A 13 11.64 -0.07 -1.61
N PHE A 14 11.09 -0.94 -2.46
CA PHE A 14 11.57 -1.13 -3.83
C PHE A 14 11.30 0.05 -4.75
N ARG A 15 10.28 0.88 -4.43
CA ARG A 15 9.94 2.08 -5.20
C ARG A 15 10.48 3.37 -4.59
N ASP A 16 11.27 3.27 -3.52
CA ASP A 16 11.81 4.40 -2.76
C ASP A 16 10.74 5.48 -2.47
N VAL A 17 9.63 5.04 -1.85
CA VAL A 17 8.50 5.92 -1.54
C VAL A 17 8.76 6.59 -0.19
N PRO A 18 8.76 7.94 -0.10
CA PRO A 18 9.16 8.66 1.11
C PRO A 18 8.08 8.70 2.21
N ILE A 19 7.30 7.63 2.36
CA ILE A 19 6.28 7.45 3.41
C ILE A 19 6.91 6.80 4.65
N SER A 20 6.46 7.17 5.84
CA SER A 20 6.84 6.53 7.11
C SER A 20 6.40 5.06 7.14
N SER A 21 7.33 4.16 7.47
CA SER A 21 6.98 2.74 7.67
C SER A 21 5.97 2.53 8.79
N PHE A 22 6.09 3.30 9.88
CA PHE A 22 5.15 3.23 11.00
C PHE A 22 3.75 3.67 10.58
N TYR A 23 3.63 4.72 9.77
CA TYR A 23 2.34 5.14 9.21
C TYR A 23 1.70 4.02 8.37
N LEU A 24 2.47 3.37 7.48
CA LEU A 24 1.96 2.26 6.67
C LEU A 24 1.53 1.06 7.53
N GLU A 25 2.28 0.75 8.58
CA GLU A 25 1.92 -0.29 9.54
C GLU A 25 0.57 0.00 10.19
N MET A 26 0.37 1.22 10.68
CA MET A 26 -0.87 1.62 11.35
C MET A 26 -2.07 1.70 10.39
N ARG A 27 -1.90 2.23 9.17
CA ARG A 27 -2.98 2.21 8.15
C ARG A 27 -3.36 0.80 7.74
N THR A 28 -2.38 -0.07 7.56
CA THR A 28 -2.62 -1.47 7.18
C THR A 28 -3.26 -2.25 8.32
N ALA A 29 -2.84 -2.02 9.57
CA ALA A 29 -3.46 -2.63 10.75
C ALA A 29 -4.92 -2.21 10.89
N LYS A 30 -5.21 -0.90 10.76
CA LYS A 30 -6.58 -0.38 10.80
C LYS A 30 -7.47 -0.95 9.69
N TYR A 31 -6.94 -1.11 8.47
CA TYR A 31 -7.65 -1.78 7.39
C TYR A 31 -7.95 -3.24 7.76
N ALA A 32 -6.94 -4.00 8.15
CA ALA A 32 -7.07 -5.43 8.43
C ALA A 32 -7.93 -5.75 9.67
N ASP A 33 -8.14 -4.79 10.58
CA ASP A 33 -9.04 -4.93 11.74
C ASP A 33 -10.52 -5.03 11.32
N GLY A 34 -10.89 -4.44 10.17
CA GLY A 34 -12.25 -4.51 9.61
C GLY A 34 -12.51 -5.72 8.72
N GLU A 35 -11.49 -6.53 8.42
CA GLU A 35 -11.56 -7.63 7.45
C GLU A 35 -11.67 -8.99 8.14
N SER A 36 -12.57 -9.85 7.67
CA SER A 36 -12.73 -11.22 8.18
C SER A 36 -11.63 -12.18 7.70
N SER A 37 -11.02 -11.88 6.56
CA SER A 37 -9.94 -12.65 5.96
C SER A 37 -9.04 -11.77 5.10
N ILE A 38 -7.80 -12.21 4.86
CA ILE A 38 -6.83 -11.46 4.06
C ILE A 38 -6.41 -12.28 2.84
N ILE A 39 -6.71 -11.77 1.66
CA ILE A 39 -6.31 -12.22 0.33
C ILE A 39 -5.34 -11.17 -0.26
N TYR A 40 -4.05 -11.49 -0.32
CA TYR A 40 -3.02 -10.48 -0.63
C TYR A 40 -3.18 -9.78 -1.99
N SER A 41 -3.64 -10.48 -3.04
CA SER A 41 -3.90 -9.86 -4.35
C SER A 41 -5.02 -8.81 -4.31
N ILE A 42 -5.93 -8.91 -3.34
CA ILE A 42 -7.04 -7.98 -3.13
C ILE A 42 -6.66 -6.91 -2.12
N ASP A 43 -6.11 -7.30 -0.97
CA ASP A 43 -5.92 -6.40 0.16
C ASP A 43 -4.75 -5.44 -0.01
N VAL A 44 -3.69 -5.82 -0.73
CA VAL A 44 -2.62 -4.86 -1.05
C VAL A 44 -3.19 -3.70 -1.85
N LYS A 45 -3.99 -3.99 -2.89
CA LYS A 45 -4.69 -2.99 -3.70
C LYS A 45 -5.61 -2.13 -2.83
N ASN A 46 -6.42 -2.75 -1.98
CA ASN A 46 -7.39 -2.03 -1.15
C ASN A 46 -6.71 -1.14 -0.10
N VAL A 47 -5.62 -1.59 0.54
CA VAL A 47 -4.84 -0.76 1.48
C VAL A 47 -4.27 0.46 0.76
N LEU A 48 -3.60 0.27 -0.39
CA LEU A 48 -3.03 1.38 -1.15
C LEU A 48 -4.13 2.37 -1.58
N ARG A 49 -5.27 1.86 -2.07
CA ARG A 49 -6.40 2.69 -2.46
C ARG A 49 -7.03 3.42 -1.28
N ASN A 50 -7.15 2.79 -0.11
CA ASN A 50 -7.66 3.45 1.09
C ASN A 50 -6.75 4.60 1.55
N ILE A 51 -5.43 4.44 1.44
CA ILE A 51 -4.47 5.50 1.72
C ILE A 51 -4.62 6.63 0.70
N LEU A 52 -4.75 6.29 -0.59
CA LEU A 52 -4.90 7.26 -1.68
C LEU A 52 -6.20 8.07 -1.55
N ASN A 53 -7.33 7.40 -1.34
CA ASN A 53 -8.64 8.04 -1.18
C ASN A 53 -8.66 8.98 0.05
N GLY A 54 -7.85 8.69 1.06
CA GLY A 54 -7.65 9.57 2.20
C GLY A 54 -6.62 10.68 1.96
N GLY A 55 -6.15 10.89 0.72
CA GLY A 55 -5.19 11.92 0.34
C GLY A 55 -3.83 11.79 1.03
N LEU A 56 -3.45 10.56 1.44
CA LEU A 56 -2.28 10.33 2.29
C LEU A 56 -2.31 11.28 3.51
N ALA A 57 -3.47 11.44 4.16
CA ALA A 57 -3.62 12.31 5.31
C ALA A 57 -2.93 11.75 6.57
N ARG A 58 -2.50 12.64 7.47
CA ARG A 58 -2.07 12.26 8.84
C ARG A 58 -3.16 11.44 9.52
N MET A 59 -2.76 10.48 10.34
CA MET A 59 -3.70 9.69 11.13
C MET A 59 -3.58 10.06 12.61
N GLN A 60 -4.70 10.03 13.32
CA GLN A 60 -4.67 10.06 14.77
C GLN A 60 -4.12 8.73 15.28
N ASP A 61 -3.25 8.77 16.29
CA ASP A 61 -2.75 7.55 16.93
C ASP A 61 -3.94 6.76 17.51
N PRO A 62 -4.13 5.49 17.12
CA PRO A 62 -5.22 4.65 17.64
C PRO A 62 -5.19 4.46 19.16
N THR A 63 -4.02 4.60 19.79
CA THR A 63 -3.89 4.50 21.25
C THR A 63 -4.36 5.77 21.98
N GLY A 64 -4.56 6.87 21.26
CA GLY A 64 -4.93 8.17 21.81
C GLY A 64 -3.79 8.88 22.58
N ILE A 65 -2.64 8.22 22.75
CA ILE A 65 -1.50 8.77 23.50
C ILE A 65 -0.64 9.66 22.58
N GLY A 66 -0.34 9.20 21.38
CA GLY A 66 0.61 9.83 20.46
C GLY A 66 -0.02 10.71 19.40
N GLY A 67 -0.80 11.75 19.75
CA GLY A 67 -1.21 12.83 18.84
C GLY A 67 -1.52 12.40 17.38
N TYR A 68 -0.76 12.96 16.42
CA TYR A 68 -0.86 12.62 15.01
C TYR A 68 0.38 11.89 14.49
N ILE A 69 0.16 10.83 13.71
CA ILE A 69 1.16 10.13 12.93
C ILE A 69 1.17 10.71 11.52
N TYR A 70 2.28 11.35 11.17
CA TYR A 70 2.48 11.96 9.87
C TYR A 70 3.02 10.94 8.85
N PRO A 71 2.53 10.96 7.61
CA PRO A 71 2.96 10.03 6.57
C PRO A 71 4.32 10.42 6.01
N CYS A 72 4.60 11.71 5.83
CA CYS A 72 5.83 12.23 5.24
C CYS A 72 6.44 13.32 6.13
N LYS A 73 7.74 13.57 5.99
CA LYS A 73 8.47 14.57 6.80
C LYS A 73 8.31 16.01 6.29
N THR A 74 8.00 16.19 5.01
CA THR A 74 7.93 17.48 4.32
C THR A 74 6.85 17.42 3.24
N GLU A 75 6.35 18.58 2.82
CA GLU A 75 5.33 18.67 1.75
C GLU A 75 5.85 18.11 0.43
N LEU A 76 7.07 18.47 0.01
CA LEU A 76 7.70 17.91 -1.20
C LEU A 76 7.77 16.37 -1.20
N LYS A 77 7.93 15.75 -0.03
CA LYS A 77 7.92 14.29 0.10
C LYS A 77 6.50 13.74 0.08
N HIS A 78 5.53 14.50 0.57
CA HIS A 78 4.12 14.16 0.49
C HIS A 78 3.66 14.12 -0.97
N GLU A 79 3.97 15.16 -1.76
CA GLU A 79 3.65 15.21 -3.20
C GLU A 79 4.30 14.06 -3.99
N ASP A 80 5.60 13.80 -3.78
CA ASP A 80 6.29 12.66 -4.39
C ASP A 80 5.67 11.32 -3.98
N ALA A 81 5.37 11.15 -2.69
CA ALA A 81 4.71 9.95 -2.19
C ALA A 81 3.32 9.75 -2.79
N LEU A 82 2.54 10.83 -2.95
CA LEU A 82 1.19 10.78 -3.50
C LEU A 82 1.22 10.36 -4.97
N SER A 83 2.09 10.95 -5.78
CA SER A 83 2.27 10.56 -7.19
C SER A 83 2.70 9.09 -7.35
N LYS A 84 3.64 8.62 -6.50
CA LYS A 84 4.05 7.21 -6.46
C LYS A 84 2.91 6.29 -6.00
N LEU A 85 2.09 6.73 -5.06
CA LEU A 85 0.93 5.99 -4.54
C LEU A 85 -0.18 5.85 -5.61
N GLU A 86 -0.48 6.91 -6.36
CA GLU A 86 -1.42 6.85 -7.50
C GLU A 86 -0.98 5.78 -8.52
N THR A 87 0.29 5.82 -8.90
CA THR A 87 0.87 4.82 -9.81
C THR A 87 0.77 3.40 -9.23
N ALA A 88 0.98 3.24 -7.93
CA ALA A 88 0.88 1.95 -7.26
C ALA A 88 -0.55 1.40 -7.27
N VAL A 89 -1.54 2.25 -7.00
CA VAL A 89 -2.97 1.89 -7.06
C VAL A 89 -3.35 1.42 -8.46
N ILE A 90 -2.99 2.18 -9.50
CA ILE A 90 -3.27 1.81 -10.89
C ILE A 90 -2.66 0.45 -11.25
N ARG A 91 -1.43 0.17 -10.81
CA ARG A 91 -0.77 -1.13 -11.07
C ARG A 91 -1.46 -2.27 -10.34
N ALA A 92 -1.82 -2.07 -9.07
CA ALA A 92 -2.52 -3.08 -8.28
C ALA A 92 -3.95 -3.34 -8.82
N GLU A 93 -4.60 -2.31 -9.36
CA GLU A 93 -5.89 -2.43 -10.05
C GLU A 93 -5.78 -3.28 -11.31
N LYS A 94 -4.85 -2.95 -12.20
CA LYS A 94 -4.62 -3.72 -13.43
C LYS A 94 -4.23 -5.17 -13.15
N ALA A 95 -3.44 -5.42 -12.10
CA ALA A 95 -3.13 -6.78 -11.66
C ALA A 95 -4.41 -7.54 -11.28
N ARG A 96 -5.30 -6.90 -10.54
CA ARG A 96 -6.57 -7.50 -10.11
C ARG A 96 -7.54 -7.74 -11.28
N GLU A 97 -7.68 -6.78 -12.17
CA GLU A 97 -8.51 -6.91 -13.38
C GLU A 97 -8.02 -8.05 -14.28
N ALA A 98 -6.70 -8.21 -14.43
CA ALA A 98 -6.11 -9.31 -15.17
C ALA A 98 -6.36 -10.66 -14.48
N GLU A 99 -6.24 -10.73 -13.15
CA GLU A 99 -6.54 -11.92 -12.34
C GLU A 99 -8.02 -12.34 -12.49
N GLU A 100 -8.95 -11.40 -12.39
CA GLU A 100 -10.39 -11.63 -12.57
C GLU A 100 -10.74 -12.09 -13.99
N ALA A 101 -10.00 -11.62 -14.99
CA ALA A 101 -10.13 -12.05 -16.38
C ALA A 101 -9.40 -13.38 -16.69
N GLY A 102 -8.78 -14.05 -15.71
CA GLY A 102 -8.01 -15.27 -15.92
C GLY A 102 -6.69 -15.07 -16.68
N ARG A 103 -6.25 -13.83 -16.89
CA ARG A 103 -4.99 -13.48 -17.57
C ARG A 103 -3.83 -13.48 -16.59
N VAL A 104 -3.43 -14.69 -16.18
CA VAL A 104 -2.43 -14.90 -15.11
C VAL A 104 -1.09 -14.21 -15.40
N VAL A 105 -0.59 -14.30 -16.64
CA VAL A 105 0.69 -13.67 -17.02
C VAL A 105 0.63 -12.14 -16.87
N ASP A 106 -0.45 -11.52 -17.34
CA ASP A 106 -0.67 -10.08 -17.21
C ASP A 106 -0.77 -9.67 -15.74
N ALA A 107 -1.49 -10.45 -14.92
CA ALA A 107 -1.64 -10.20 -13.49
C ALA A 107 -0.29 -10.22 -12.76
N PHE A 108 0.58 -11.16 -13.11
CA PHE A 108 1.94 -11.23 -12.58
C PHE A 108 2.82 -10.08 -13.08
N ASP A 109 2.73 -9.69 -14.35
CA ASP A 109 3.51 -8.56 -14.87
C ASP A 109 3.13 -7.22 -14.21
N TRP A 110 1.83 -6.97 -14.02
CA TRP A 110 1.36 -5.79 -13.27
C TRP A 110 1.79 -5.82 -11.81
N SER A 111 1.71 -6.99 -11.17
CA SER A 111 2.23 -7.21 -9.82
C SER A 111 3.73 -6.94 -9.73
N ASN A 112 4.52 -7.40 -10.71
CA ASN A 112 5.96 -7.14 -10.76
C ASN A 112 6.24 -5.64 -10.90
N LYS A 113 5.52 -4.93 -11.77
CA LYS A 113 5.65 -3.47 -11.91
C LYS A 113 5.37 -2.73 -10.60
N LEU A 114 4.42 -3.19 -9.78
CA LEU A 114 4.18 -2.62 -8.44
C LEU A 114 5.44 -2.70 -7.58
N TYR A 115 6.14 -3.83 -7.58
CA TYR A 115 7.33 -4.10 -6.76
C TYR A 115 8.67 -3.84 -7.44
N TYR A 116 8.71 -3.12 -8.57
CA TYR A 116 9.94 -2.91 -9.34
C TYR A 116 10.63 -4.23 -9.75
N TYR A 117 9.84 -5.24 -10.14
CA TYR A 117 10.28 -6.58 -10.50
C TYR A 117 10.93 -7.39 -9.36
N GLU A 118 10.90 -6.88 -8.13
CA GLU A 118 11.38 -7.53 -6.91
C GLU A 118 10.19 -8.09 -6.10
N TYR A 119 9.36 -8.93 -6.72
CA TYR A 119 8.16 -9.44 -6.06
C TYR A 119 8.51 -10.16 -4.74
N PRO A 120 7.89 -9.81 -3.60
CA PRO A 120 8.31 -10.35 -2.31
C PRO A 120 7.98 -11.84 -2.15
N LYS A 121 8.94 -12.61 -1.63
CA LYS A 121 8.81 -14.07 -1.39
C LYS A 121 8.56 -14.33 0.10
N TYR A 122 7.30 -14.33 0.56
CA TYR A 122 6.94 -14.51 1.99
C TYR A 122 5.86 -15.57 2.25
#